data_AF-X1B4R4-F1
#
_entry.id   AF-X1B4R4-F1
#
_cell.length_a   1.000
_cell.length_b   1.000
_cell.length_c   1.000
_cell.angle_alpha   90.00
_cell.angle_beta   90.00
_cell.angle_gamma   90.00
#
_symmetry.space_group_name_H-M   'P 1'
#
loop_
_entity.id
_entity.type
_entity.pdbx_description
1 polymer ?
#
loop_
_entity_poly.entity_id
_entity_poly.type
_entity_poly.pdbx_seq_one_letter_code
_entity_poly.pdbx_strand_id
1 'polypeptide(L)'
;MMGLSFNSTQYSFNHSFTFGQYAFIGLDTAKESYNLFEFGFQGFLNSEELDWYENELEKYKDFDKIFVFGHNPSNYPPFYKINSEESLSGKGFYELNEEYNVSFYLSGHIHENSFQYSNNILTSTTSNFDQGGGHTG
;
A
#
# COMPACT_ATOMS: atom_id res chain seq x y z
N MET A 1 -4.17 -26.20 -11.49
CA MET A 1 -2.91 -26.36 -10.72
C MET A 1 -2.94 -25.34 -9.61
N MET A 2 -2.93 -25.80 -8.36
CA MET A 2 -2.85 -24.93 -7.18
C MET A 2 -1.48 -24.28 -7.15
N GLY A 3 -1.44 -22.95 -7.26
CA GLY A 3 -0.25 -22.16 -6.94
C GLY A 3 -0.07 -22.17 -5.43
N LEU A 4 1.15 -22.49 -5.01
CA LEU A 4 1.57 -22.66 -3.63
C LEU A 4 1.49 -21.33 -2.86
N SER A 5 1.05 -21.42 -1.60
CA SER A 5 1.14 -20.36 -0.58
C SER A 5 2.55 -19.80 -0.48
N PHE A 6 2.71 -18.47 -0.41
CA PHE A 6 3.97 -17.86 0.05
C PHE A 6 3.71 -16.64 0.93
N ASN A 7 4.48 -16.57 2.02
CA ASN A 7 4.63 -15.43 2.92
C ASN A 7 5.00 -14.17 2.14
N SER A 8 4.04 -13.28 1.86
CA SER A 8 4.39 -11.89 1.59
C SER A 8 4.99 -11.29 2.87
N THR A 9 6.11 -10.59 2.75
CA THR A 9 6.72 -9.93 3.90
C THR A 9 5.98 -8.62 4.15
N GLN A 10 4.77 -8.73 4.69
CA GLN A 10 4.11 -7.60 5.30
C GLN A 10 4.80 -7.30 6.63
N TYR A 11 4.96 -6.02 6.96
CA TYR A 11 5.59 -5.62 8.21
C TYR A 11 4.93 -4.38 8.77
N SER A 12 4.90 -4.26 10.09
CA SER A 12 4.48 -3.05 10.74
C SER A 12 5.43 -2.71 11.87
N PHE A 13 5.55 -1.42 12.15
CA PHE A 13 6.21 -0.92 13.35
C PHE A 13 5.59 0.40 13.75
N ASN A 14 5.87 0.82 14.97
CA ASN A 14 5.44 2.11 15.48
C ASN A 14 6.58 2.87 16.13
N HIS A 15 6.37 4.18 16.28
CA HIS A 15 7.28 5.05 16.99
C HIS A 15 6.53 6.17 17.69
N SER A 16 6.90 6.46 18.94
CA SER A 16 6.39 7.60 19.69
C SER A 16 7.38 8.77 19.60
N PHE A 17 6.95 9.85 18.96
CA PHE A 17 7.66 11.12 18.94
C PHE A 17 7.16 12.03 20.05
N THR A 18 7.88 13.12 20.35
CA THR A 18 7.43 14.13 21.32
C THR A 18 6.15 14.85 20.89
N PHE A 19 5.74 14.72 19.63
CA PHE A 19 4.57 15.35 19.04
C PHE A 19 3.52 14.35 18.51
N GLY A 20 3.60 13.08 18.90
CA GLY A 20 2.54 12.10 18.62
C GLY A 20 3.03 10.66 18.46
N GLN A 21 2.07 9.75 18.30
CA GLN A 21 2.27 8.32 18.06
C GLN A 21 2.02 7.99 16.58
N TYR A 22 2.99 7.31 15.98
CA TYR A 22 3.05 7.09 14.54
C TYR A 22 3.15 5.60 14.26
N ALA A 23 2.36 5.12 13.31
CA ALA A 23 2.41 3.75 12.81
C ALA A 23 2.87 3.72 11.35
N PHE A 24 3.59 2.66 10.99
CA PHE A 24 4.17 2.43 9.69
C PHE A 24 3.86 1.00 9.26
N ILE A 25 3.22 0.82 8.10
CA ILE A 25 2.76 -0.48 7.61
C ILE A 25 3.25 -0.68 6.17
N GLY A 26 4.11 -1.67 5.96
CA GLY A 26 4.56 -2.10 4.64
C GLY A 26 3.72 -3.26 4.12
N LEU A 27 3.17 -3.09 2.92
CA LEU A 27 2.39 -4.07 2.19
C LEU A 27 3.18 -4.55 0.97
N ASP A 28 3.15 -5.87 0.75
CA ASP A 28 3.58 -6.43 -0.52
C ASP A 28 2.39 -6.39 -1.48
N THR A 29 2.45 -5.50 -2.45
CA THR A 29 1.38 -5.35 -3.44
C THR A 29 1.66 -6.10 -4.72
N ALA A 30 2.79 -6.82 -4.84
CA ALA A 30 3.15 -7.51 -6.06
C ALA A 30 2.23 -8.71 -6.30
N LYS A 31 1.60 -8.76 -7.48
CA LYS A 31 0.81 -9.94 -7.87
C LYS A 31 1.69 -10.95 -8.59
N GLU A 32 1.93 -12.10 -7.96
CA GLU A 32 2.51 -13.24 -8.67
C GLU A 32 1.50 -13.75 -9.72
N SER A 33 1.80 -13.53 -11.00
CA SER A 33 0.93 -13.93 -12.11
C SER A 33 1.76 -14.37 -13.31
N TYR A 34 1.34 -15.46 -13.96
CA TYR A 34 1.88 -15.85 -15.27
C TYR A 34 1.43 -14.88 -16.38
N ASN A 35 0.46 -14.01 -16.08
CA ASN A 35 0.12 -12.89 -16.93
C ASN A 35 1.10 -11.73 -16.63
N LEU A 36 2.05 -11.51 -17.56
CA LEU A 36 3.05 -10.44 -17.47
C LEU A 36 2.44 -9.04 -17.28
N PHE A 37 1.21 -8.82 -17.76
CA PHE A 37 0.52 -7.56 -17.54
C PHE A 37 0.07 -7.40 -16.09
N GLU A 38 -0.48 -8.45 -15.50
CA GLU A 38 -0.90 -8.40 -14.10
C GLU A 38 0.30 -8.35 -13.15
N PHE A 39 1.34 -9.15 -13.44
CA PHE A 39 2.59 -9.16 -12.69
C PHE A 39 3.32 -7.82 -12.77
N GLY A 40 3.36 -7.22 -13.96
CA GLY A 40 4.17 -6.04 -14.24
C GLY A 40 3.49 -4.70 -14.01
N PHE A 41 2.17 -4.65 -13.82
CA PHE A 41 1.43 -3.38 -13.75
C PHE A 41 0.46 -3.30 -12.56
N GLN A 42 -0.18 -4.40 -12.15
CA GLN A 42 -1.24 -4.33 -11.15
C GLN A 42 -0.73 -4.64 -9.74
N GLY A 43 -1.24 -3.87 -8.78
CA GLY A 43 -1.15 -4.24 -7.38
C GLY A 43 -2.23 -5.26 -7.01
N PHE A 44 -1.94 -6.21 -6.14
CA PHE A 44 -2.92 -7.14 -5.61
C PHE A 44 -2.71 -7.42 -4.12
N LEU A 45 -3.81 -7.58 -3.38
CA LEU A 45 -3.85 -8.08 -2.01
C LEU A 45 -4.96 -9.13 -1.90
N ASN A 46 -4.62 -10.33 -1.47
CA ASN A 46 -5.60 -11.39 -1.21
C ASN A 46 -6.30 -11.21 0.15
N SER A 47 -7.31 -12.03 0.46
CA SER A 47 -8.04 -11.94 1.72
C SER A 47 -7.16 -12.11 2.96
N GLU A 48 -6.19 -13.05 2.98
CA GLU A 48 -5.29 -13.24 4.14
C GLU A 48 -4.41 -12.00 4.38
N GLU A 49 -3.96 -11.37 3.29
CA GLU A 49 -3.16 -10.14 3.35
C GLU A 49 -3.98 -8.95 3.83
N LEU A 50 -5.23 -8.82 3.37
CA LEU A 50 -6.14 -7.79 3.84
C LEU A 50 -6.60 -8.01 5.28
N ASP A 51 -6.80 -9.25 5.71
CA ASP A 51 -7.12 -9.57 7.10
C ASP A 51 -5.98 -9.16 8.02
N TRP A 52 -4.75 -9.47 7.63
CA TRP A 52 -3.57 -9.01 8.36
C TRP A 52 -3.52 -7.47 8.40
N TYR A 53 -3.77 -6.81 7.27
CA TYR A 53 -3.72 -5.36 7.18
C TYR A 53 -4.78 -4.69 8.07
N GLU A 54 -6.03 -5.17 8.03
CA GLU A 54 -7.10 -4.69 8.91
C GLU A 54 -6.75 -4.88 10.38
N ASN A 55 -6.18 -6.03 10.75
CA ASN A 55 -5.74 -6.28 12.13
C ASN A 55 -4.62 -5.32 12.57
N GLU A 56 -3.70 -4.93 11.67
CA GLU A 56 -2.69 -3.92 11.98
C GLU A 56 -3.30 -2.52 12.10
N LEU A 57 -4.23 -2.15 11.23
CA LEU A 57 -4.93 -0.86 11.31
C LEU A 57 -5.71 -0.72 12.62
N GLU A 58 -6.40 -1.77 13.06
CA GLU A 58 -7.14 -1.79 14.33
C GLU A 58 -6.21 -1.59 15.54
N LYS A 59 -4.98 -2.13 15.51
CA LYS A 59 -3.98 -1.90 16.57
C LYS A 59 -3.55 -0.44 16.67
N TYR A 60 -3.58 0.29 15.55
CA TYR A 60 -3.09 1.66 15.45
C TYR A 60 -4.20 2.71 15.31
N LYS A 61 -5.48 2.32 15.42
CA LYS A 61 -6.63 3.22 15.16
C LYS A 61 -6.64 4.51 15.99
N ASP A 62 -6.03 4.49 17.18
CA ASP A 62 -5.96 5.64 18.10
C ASP A 62 -4.62 6.42 17.96
N PHE A 63 -3.78 6.08 16.98
CA PHE A 63 -2.51 6.77 16.73
C PHE A 63 -2.74 8.06 15.95
N ASP A 64 -1.88 9.07 16.16
CA ASP A 64 -2.01 10.38 15.52
C ASP A 64 -1.85 10.32 14.00
N LYS A 65 -0.99 9.39 13.52
CA LYS A 65 -0.71 9.16 12.09
C LYS A 65 -0.44 7.69 11.80
N ILE A 66 -1.02 7.22 10.69
CA ILE A 66 -0.75 5.90 10.10
C ILE A 66 -0.20 6.10 8.69
N PHE A 67 0.99 5.60 8.43
CA PHE A 67 1.65 5.62 7.12
C PHE A 67 1.69 4.22 6.55
N VAL A 68 1.30 4.10 5.29
CA VAL A 68 1.28 2.82 4.57
C VAL A 68 2.20 2.89 3.36
N PHE A 69 2.90 1.81 3.06
CA PHE A 69 3.88 1.72 1.99
C PHE A 69 3.58 0.49 1.13
N GLY A 70 3.74 0.60 -0.18
CA GLY A 70 3.74 -0.55 -1.09
C GLY A 70 4.44 -0.22 -2.40
N HIS A 71 4.59 -1.21 -3.29
CA HIS A 71 5.26 -0.97 -4.56
C HIS A 71 4.33 -0.26 -5.55
N ASN A 72 3.13 -0.80 -5.75
CA ASN A 72 2.17 -0.35 -6.75
C ASN A 72 1.41 0.89 -6.25
N PRO A 73 1.10 1.86 -7.12
CA PRO A 73 0.35 3.04 -6.71
C PRO A 73 -1.11 2.71 -6.40
N SER A 74 -1.65 3.34 -5.36
CA SER A 74 -3.06 3.21 -4.98
C SER A 74 -3.99 3.84 -6.02
N ASN A 75 -3.54 4.91 -6.70
CA ASN A 75 -4.34 5.59 -7.71
C ASN A 75 -3.45 6.25 -8.78
N TYR A 76 -3.09 5.46 -9.78
CA TYR A 76 -2.53 5.91 -11.07
C TYR A 76 -3.44 5.29 -12.16
N PRO A 77 -3.40 5.67 -13.47
CA PRO A 77 -4.37 5.21 -14.47
C PRO A 77 -4.72 3.72 -14.33
N PRO A 78 -5.98 3.33 -14.55
CA PRO A 78 -6.66 2.20 -13.89
C PRO A 78 -5.93 0.85 -13.92
N PHE A 79 -5.00 0.66 -14.85
CA PHE A 79 -4.13 -0.51 -14.97
C PHE A 79 -3.12 -0.67 -13.83
N TYR A 80 -2.83 0.39 -13.06
CA TYR A 80 -1.86 0.38 -11.97
C TYR A 80 -2.47 0.29 -10.57
N LYS A 81 -3.80 0.31 -10.49
CA LYS A 81 -4.55 0.32 -9.24
C LYS A 81 -4.28 -0.96 -8.44
N ILE A 82 -4.21 -0.83 -7.11
CA ILE A 82 -4.25 -1.98 -6.21
C ILE A 82 -5.66 -2.56 -6.25
N ASN A 83 -5.77 -3.78 -6.75
CA ASN A 83 -6.96 -4.61 -6.60
C ASN A 83 -6.84 -5.36 -5.28
N SER A 84 -7.94 -5.57 -4.58
CA SER A 84 -7.95 -6.40 -3.39
C SER A 84 -9.16 -7.31 -3.39
N GLU A 85 -9.03 -8.46 -2.76
CA GLU A 85 -10.18 -9.18 -2.25
C GLU A 85 -10.78 -8.41 -1.05
N GLU A 86 -11.80 -8.97 -0.42
CA GLU A 86 -12.38 -8.44 0.82
C GLU A 86 -11.68 -9.06 2.03
N SER A 87 -11.52 -8.27 3.10
CA SER A 87 -11.16 -8.79 4.42
C SER A 87 -12.35 -9.50 5.09
N LEU A 88 -12.14 -10.06 6.28
CA LEU A 88 -13.17 -10.66 7.14
C LEU A 88 -14.31 -9.70 7.49
N SER A 89 -14.06 -8.38 7.49
CA SER A 89 -15.11 -7.38 7.69
C SER A 89 -15.87 -6.99 6.42
N GLY A 90 -15.52 -7.61 5.28
CA GLY A 90 -16.12 -7.35 3.97
C GLY A 90 -15.59 -6.08 3.31
N LYS A 91 -14.41 -5.60 3.71
CA LYS A 91 -13.84 -4.34 3.22
C LYS A 91 -12.63 -4.57 2.33
N GLY A 92 -12.55 -3.80 1.25
CA GLY A 92 -11.38 -3.74 0.40
C GLY A 92 -10.31 -2.78 0.92
N PHE A 93 -9.17 -2.74 0.23
CA PHE A 93 -8.02 -1.89 0.60
C PHE A 93 -8.42 -0.41 0.79
N TYR A 94 -9.15 0.19 -0.14
CA TYR A 94 -9.50 1.62 -0.06
C TYR A 94 -10.45 1.93 1.09
N GLU A 95 -11.42 1.05 1.34
CA GLU A 95 -12.40 1.21 2.42
C GLU A 95 -11.71 1.12 3.79
N LEU A 96 -10.79 0.18 3.96
CA LEU A 96 -9.98 0.07 5.17
C LEU A 96 -9.13 1.33 5.40
N ASN A 97 -8.46 1.84 4.35
CA ASN A 97 -7.66 3.07 4.51
C ASN A 97 -8.52 4.28 4.90
N GLU A 98 -9.72 4.40 4.34
CA GLU A 98 -10.67 5.46 4.67
C GLU A 98 -11.17 5.33 6.11
N GLU A 99 -11.63 4.15 6.52
CA GLU A 99 -12.20 3.92 7.85
C GLU A 99 -11.20 4.14 8.97
N TYR A 100 -9.96 3.67 8.79
CA TYR A 100 -8.90 3.78 9.78
C TYR A 100 -8.09 5.09 9.65
N ASN A 101 -8.54 6.03 8.83
CA ASN A 101 -7.91 7.35 8.64
C ASN A 101 -6.41 7.26 8.31
N VAL A 102 -6.05 6.38 7.37
CA VAL A 102 -4.67 6.28 6.89
C VAL A 102 -4.22 7.64 6.35
N SER A 103 -3.16 8.16 6.95
CA SER A 103 -2.72 9.54 6.71
C SER A 103 -1.99 9.70 5.39
N PHE A 104 -1.29 8.64 4.96
CA PHE A 104 -0.50 8.67 3.74
C PHE A 104 -0.19 7.28 3.19
N TYR A 105 -0.22 7.13 1.87
CA TYR A 105 0.26 5.97 1.14
C TYR A 105 1.47 6.33 0.27
N LEU A 106 2.60 5.64 0.45
CA LEU A 106 3.81 5.84 -0.34
C LEU A 106 4.03 4.68 -1.32
N SER A 107 4.34 5.02 -2.57
CA SER A 107 4.55 4.02 -3.62
C SER A 107 5.69 4.33 -4.60
N GLY A 108 5.97 3.37 -5.48
CA GLY A 108 6.88 3.52 -6.61
C GLY A 108 6.23 3.06 -7.92
N HIS A 109 6.91 2.14 -8.63
CA HIS A 109 6.41 1.41 -9.80
C HIS A 109 6.30 2.19 -11.11
N ILE A 110 5.74 3.41 -11.10
CA ILE A 110 5.50 4.20 -12.33
C ILE A 110 6.72 5.01 -12.79
N HIS A 111 7.79 5.01 -12.00
CA HIS A 111 9.06 5.72 -12.26
C HIS A 111 8.92 7.24 -12.43
N GLU A 112 7.86 7.83 -11.88
CA GLU A 112 7.57 9.26 -11.91
C GLU A 112 7.26 9.78 -10.50
N ASN A 113 7.57 11.05 -10.26
CA ASN A 113 7.13 11.72 -9.04
C ASN A 113 5.69 12.17 -9.21
N SER A 114 4.78 11.67 -8.37
CA SER A 114 3.40 12.12 -8.34
C SER A 114 2.90 12.32 -6.91
N PHE A 115 1.94 13.21 -6.76
CA PHE A 115 1.27 13.50 -5.50
C PHE A 115 -0.22 13.65 -5.79
N GLN A 116 -1.04 12.81 -5.17
CA GLN A 116 -2.47 12.71 -5.48
C GLN A 116 -3.27 12.50 -4.20
N TYR A 117 -4.46 13.08 -4.14
CA TYR A 117 -5.44 12.77 -3.10
C TYR A 117 -6.67 12.16 -3.77
N SER A 118 -6.99 10.92 -3.40
CA SER A 118 -8.07 10.18 -4.04
C SER A 118 -8.52 9.00 -3.19
N ASN A 119 -9.80 8.65 -3.26
CA ASN A 119 -10.42 7.63 -2.40
C ASN A 119 -10.08 7.87 -0.93
N ASN A 120 -10.05 9.15 -0.52
CA ASN A 120 -9.67 9.61 0.81
C ASN A 120 -8.27 9.23 1.31
N ILE A 121 -7.36 8.87 0.40
CA ILE A 121 -5.96 8.57 0.70
C ILE A 121 -5.07 9.60 0.02
N LEU A 122 -4.20 10.23 0.83
CA LEU A 122 -3.11 11.03 0.31
C LEU A 122 -1.97 10.11 -0.14
N THR A 123 -1.60 10.17 -1.41
CA THR A 123 -0.61 9.29 -2.01
C THR A 123 0.55 10.08 -2.60
N SER A 124 1.78 9.62 -2.35
CA SER A 124 2.93 10.04 -3.16
C SER A 124 3.60 8.84 -3.78
N THR A 125 3.89 8.98 -5.07
CA THR A 125 4.68 8.03 -5.83
C THR A 125 6.00 8.68 -6.18
N THR A 126 7.10 7.94 -6.02
CA THR A 126 8.45 8.45 -6.29
C THR A 126 9.07 7.74 -7.48
N SER A 127 9.84 8.51 -8.26
CA SER A 127 10.69 7.97 -9.31
C SER A 127 11.86 7.17 -8.72
N ASN A 128 12.44 6.26 -9.53
CA ASN A 128 13.67 5.59 -9.15
C ASN A 128 14.78 6.64 -8.99
N PHE A 129 15.28 6.79 -7.76
CA PHE A 129 16.36 7.74 -7.45
C PHE A 129 17.58 7.56 -8.37
N ASP A 130 17.83 6.32 -8.80
CA ASP A 130 19.00 5.94 -9.59
C ASP A 130 18.84 6.17 -11.11
N GLN A 131 17.63 6.18 -11.67
CA GLN A 131 17.46 6.34 -13.13
C GLN A 131 17.47 7.79 -13.60
N GLY A 132 17.52 8.76 -12.67
CA GLY A 132 17.60 10.20 -12.94
C GLY A 132 18.84 10.91 -12.36
N GLY A 133 19.82 10.17 -11.83
CA GLY A 133 21.05 10.75 -11.28
C GLY A 133 20.85 11.70 -10.08
N GLY A 134 19.75 11.53 -9.32
CA GLY A 134 19.48 12.37 -8.14
C GLY A 134 19.37 13.87 -8.42
N HIS A 135 19.02 14.28 -9.64
CA HIS A 135 18.76 15.70 -9.94
C HIS A 135 17.29 16.02 -9.69
N THR A 136 17.03 16.55 -8.49
CA THR A 136 15.86 17.38 -8.23
C THR A 136 15.95 18.62 -9.11
N GLY A 137 15.01 18.76 -10.07
CA GLY A 137 14.84 20.00 -10.81
C GLY A 137 14.40 21.16 -9.92
#